data_AF-A0A1R3UXB0-F1
#
_entry.id   AF-A0A1R3UXB0-F1
#
_cell.length_a   1.000
_cell.length_b   1.000
_cell.length_c   1.000
_cell.angle_alpha   90.00
_cell.angle_beta   90.00
_cell.angle_gamma   90.00
#
_symmetry.space_group_name_H-M   'P 1'
#
loop_
_entity.id
_entity.type
_entity.pdbx_description
1 polymer ?
#
loop_
_entity_poly.entity_id
_entity_poly.type
_entity_poly.pdbx_seq_one_letter_code
_entity_poly.pdbx_strand_id
1 'polypeptide(L)'
;GSSWGWYAYDPGTNLVYYGSGNPSPWNATMRPGDNKWTMTIWGRDVDTGAAKFGYQKTPHDEWDYAGVDVMILSDEKDDSGNIHKLLFHPDRNGFIYSLDRTN
;
A
#
# COMPACT_ATOMS: atom_id res chain seq x y z
N GLY A 1 -5.37 8.05 -7.74
CA GLY A 1 -5.86 8.41 -6.41
C GLY A 1 -4.82 9.24 -5.71
N SER A 2 -5.23 10.22 -4.92
CA SER A 2 -4.32 11.09 -4.17
C SER A 2 -3.73 10.38 -2.95
N SER A 3 -2.53 10.76 -2.50
CA SER A 3 -1.89 10.26 -1.29
C SER A 3 -1.88 11.34 -0.21
N TRP A 4 -2.81 11.25 0.75
CA TRP A 4 -3.03 12.27 1.78
C TRP A 4 -2.97 11.73 3.22
N GLY A 5 -2.65 10.44 3.38
CA GLY A 5 -2.47 9.81 4.67
C GLY A 5 -1.02 9.82 5.13
N TRP A 6 -0.53 8.67 5.58
CA TRP A 6 0.76 8.54 6.26
C TRP A 6 1.81 7.81 5.42
N TYR A 7 3.06 7.96 5.84
CA TYR A 7 4.24 7.36 5.20
C TYR A 7 5.05 6.62 6.25
N ALA A 8 5.72 5.54 5.83
CA ALA A 8 6.78 4.89 6.59
C ALA A 8 8.05 4.83 5.76
N TYR A 9 9.22 4.73 6.40
CA TYR A 9 10.52 4.67 5.73
C TYR A 9 11.39 3.60 6.37
N ASP A 10 12.05 2.78 5.55
CA ASP A 10 13.08 1.84 6.01
C ASP A 10 14.46 2.24 5.42
N PRO A 11 15.38 2.74 6.25
CA PRO A 11 16.74 3.07 5.82
C PRO A 11 17.53 1.87 5.26
N GLY A 12 17.19 0.64 5.65
CA GLY A 12 17.86 -0.57 5.19
C GLY A 12 17.52 -0.95 3.75
N THR A 13 16.33 -0.58 3.27
CA THR A 13 15.93 -0.80 1.87
C THR A 13 15.95 0.47 1.02
N ASN A 14 16.13 1.64 1.64
CA ASN A 14 15.98 2.97 1.03
C ASN A 14 14.58 3.22 0.45
N LEU A 15 13.55 2.59 1.02
CA LEU A 15 12.17 2.67 0.52
C LEU A 15 11.27 3.49 1.44
N VAL A 16 10.47 4.37 0.83
CA VAL A 16 9.28 4.96 1.43
C VAL A 16 8.05 4.16 1.05
N TYR A 17 7.18 3.93 2.03
CA TYR A 17 5.94 3.18 1.89
C TYR A 17 4.73 4.07 2.13
N TYR A 18 3.74 3.99 1.25
CA TYR A 18 2.49 4.76 1.37
C TYR A 18 1.37 4.13 0.54
N GLY A 19 0.14 4.54 0.85
CA GLY A 19 -1.05 4.13 0.13
C GLY A 19 -1.57 5.20 -0.82
N SER A 20 -2.01 4.83 -2.02
CA SER A 20 -2.74 5.73 -2.92
C SER A 20 -4.25 5.60 -2.70
N GLY A 21 -4.97 6.72 -2.64
CA GLY A 21 -6.42 6.74 -2.43
C GLY A 21 -7.27 6.28 -3.62
N ASN A 22 -8.57 6.58 -3.52
CA ASN A 22 -9.63 6.12 -4.40
C ASN A 22 -9.52 6.62 -5.86
N PRO A 23 -10.13 5.90 -6.81
CA PRO A 23 -10.35 6.39 -8.17
C PRO A 23 -11.45 7.46 -8.22
N SER A 24 -11.51 8.17 -9.35
CA SER A 24 -12.53 9.19 -9.63
C SER A 24 -13.23 8.88 -10.96
N PRO A 25 -14.54 9.14 -11.12
CA PRO A 25 -15.48 9.59 -10.06
C PRO A 25 -15.84 8.44 -9.11
N TRP A 26 -16.63 8.69 -8.06
CA TRP A 26 -17.13 7.62 -7.20
C TRP A 26 -18.02 6.62 -7.95
N ASN A 27 -18.85 7.09 -8.90
CA ASN A 27 -19.68 6.23 -9.73
C ASN A 27 -18.82 5.28 -10.60
N ALA A 28 -18.72 4.01 -10.19
CA ALA A 28 -17.86 3.02 -10.82
C ALA A 28 -18.27 2.67 -12.26
N THR A 29 -19.57 2.73 -12.57
CA THR A 29 -20.09 2.48 -13.93
C THR A 29 -19.49 3.43 -14.97
N MET A 30 -19.03 4.63 -14.57
CA MET A 30 -18.39 5.61 -15.46
C MET A 30 -16.91 5.32 -15.76
N ARG A 31 -16.28 4.37 -15.06
CA ARG A 31 -14.83 4.12 -15.12
C ARG A 31 -14.48 2.63 -15.13
N PRO A 32 -14.89 1.88 -16.18
CA PRO A 32 -14.63 0.45 -16.26
C PRO A 32 -13.13 0.10 -16.14
N GLY A 33 -12.86 -1.09 -15.61
CA GLY A 33 -11.52 -1.64 -15.42
C GLY A 33 -10.93 -1.39 -14.03
N ASP A 34 -9.81 -2.02 -13.72
CA ASP A 34 -9.20 -2.05 -12.38
C ASP A 34 -8.85 -0.68 -11.78
N ASN A 35 -8.80 0.37 -12.62
CA ASN A 35 -8.43 1.73 -12.26
C ASN A 35 -7.03 1.83 -11.62
N LYS A 36 -6.11 0.96 -12.06
CA LYS A 36 -4.72 1.02 -11.59
C LYS A 36 -4.10 2.39 -11.88
N TRP A 37 -3.34 2.96 -10.96
CA TRP A 37 -2.85 2.37 -9.70
C TRP A 37 -3.46 3.05 -8.46
N THR A 38 -4.78 3.20 -8.41
CA THR A 38 -5.49 3.58 -7.17
C THR A 38 -5.48 2.44 -6.16
N MET A 39 -5.78 2.72 -4.90
CA MET A 39 -5.90 1.69 -3.83
C MET A 39 -4.68 0.79 -3.67
N THR A 40 -3.50 1.31 -3.98
CA THR A 40 -2.24 0.55 -4.04
C THR A 40 -1.36 0.87 -2.84
N ILE A 41 -0.80 -0.16 -2.19
CA ILE A 41 0.34 -0.04 -1.28
C ILE A 41 1.60 0.04 -2.15
N TRP A 42 2.42 1.06 -1.95
CA TRP A 42 3.66 1.28 -2.67
C TRP A 42 4.87 1.09 -1.78
N GLY A 43 5.96 0.58 -2.36
CA GLY A 43 7.32 0.78 -1.88
C GLY A 43 8.13 1.49 -2.98
N ARG A 44 8.59 2.72 -2.72
CA ARG A 44 9.35 3.53 -3.69
C ARG A 44 10.71 3.90 -3.15
N ASP A 45 11.72 3.88 -4.01
CA ASP A 45 13.05 4.39 -3.69
C ASP A 45 12.99 5.90 -3.39
N VAL A 46 13.59 6.32 -2.27
CA VAL A 46 13.49 7.71 -1.80
C VAL A 46 14.27 8.69 -2.67
N ASP A 47 15.38 8.26 -3.26
CA ASP A 47 16.24 9.13 -4.07
C ASP A 47 15.66 9.37 -5.47
N THR A 48 15.06 8.34 -6.07
CA THR A 48 14.59 8.36 -7.46
C THR A 48 13.07 8.44 -7.62
N GLY A 49 12.32 8.07 -6.59
CA GLY A 49 10.85 7.90 -6.65
C GLY A 49 10.39 6.68 -7.45
N ALA A 50 11.32 5.84 -7.94
CA ALA A 50 10.98 4.63 -8.69
C ALA A 50 10.25 3.62 -7.78
N ALA A 51 9.15 3.04 -8.26
CA ALA A 51 8.46 1.99 -7.52
C ALA A 51 9.24 0.68 -7.61
N LYS A 52 9.57 0.12 -6.43
CA LYS A 52 10.10 -1.24 -6.32
C LYS A 52 8.98 -2.26 -6.42
N PHE A 53 7.87 -2.01 -5.71
CA PHE A 53 6.65 -2.81 -5.79
C PHE A 53 5.40 -1.94 -5.66
N GLY A 54 4.27 -2.49 -6.11
CA GLY A 54 2.95 -1.91 -5.96
C GLY A 54 1.88 -3.00 -5.88
N TYR A 55 1.17 -3.09 -4.76
CA TYR A 55 0.08 -4.06 -4.56
C TYR A 55 -1.27 -3.36 -4.48
N GLN A 56 -2.13 -3.57 -5.48
CA GLN A 56 -3.48 -2.99 -5.52
C GLN A 56 -4.44 -3.82 -4.65
N LYS A 57 -4.91 -3.23 -3.55
CA LYS A 57 -5.81 -3.87 -2.57
C LYS A 57 -7.25 -3.99 -3.08
N THR A 58 -7.75 -2.91 -3.70
CA THR A 58 -9.15 -2.80 -4.16
C THR A 58 -9.18 -2.39 -5.63
N PRO A 59 -9.08 -3.37 -6.56
CA PRO A 59 -9.31 -3.14 -7.98
C PRO A 59 -10.75 -2.66 -8.22
N HIS A 60 -10.92 -1.68 -9.10
CA HIS A 60 -12.23 -1.12 -9.45
C HIS A 60 -13.09 -0.76 -8.23
N ASP A 61 -12.52 -0.03 -7.25
CA ASP A 61 -13.25 0.37 -6.03
C ASP A 61 -14.64 0.93 -6.33
N GLU A 62 -15.67 0.50 -5.62
CA GLU A 62 -17.05 0.98 -5.78
C GLU A 62 -17.57 1.71 -4.53
N TRP A 63 -16.73 1.90 -3.50
CA TRP A 63 -17.18 2.25 -2.15
C TRP A 63 -16.37 3.37 -1.48
N ASP A 64 -15.45 4.03 -2.19
CA ASP A 64 -14.56 5.05 -1.61
C ASP A 64 -13.71 4.50 -0.45
N TYR A 65 -13.19 3.28 -0.59
CA TYR A 65 -12.23 2.72 0.37
C TYR A 65 -10.82 3.29 0.15
N ALA A 66 -10.70 4.62 0.24
CA ALA A 66 -9.45 5.33 -0.05
C ALA A 66 -8.29 4.76 0.77
N GLY A 67 -7.43 3.97 0.13
CA GLY A 67 -6.44 3.15 0.82
C GLY A 67 -5.18 3.88 1.22
N VAL A 68 -5.30 4.93 2.03
CA VAL A 68 -4.24 5.86 2.47
C VAL A 68 -3.85 5.70 3.94
N ASP A 69 -4.37 4.69 4.63
CA ASP A 69 -4.16 4.49 6.07
C ASP A 69 -2.69 4.20 6.43
N VAL A 70 -2.41 4.16 7.73
CA VAL A 70 -1.06 4.03 8.30
C VAL A 70 -0.29 2.82 7.76
N MET A 71 1.02 2.99 7.59
CA MET A 71 1.98 1.92 7.31
C MET A 71 2.82 1.67 8.56
N ILE A 72 2.77 0.46 9.11
CA ILE A 72 3.50 0.09 10.33
C ILE A 72 4.59 -0.91 9.94
N LEU A 73 5.85 -0.58 10.20
CA LEU A 73 6.98 -1.49 9.92
C LEU A 73 7.33 -2.27 11.17
N SER A 74 7.46 -3.59 11.06
CA SER A 74 7.99 -4.41 12.14
C SER A 74 8.85 -5.56 11.60
N ASP A 75 9.77 -6.03 12.43
CA ASP A 75 10.59 -7.21 12.14
C ASP A 75 10.07 -8.34 13.03
N GLU A 76 9.37 -9.29 12.44
CA GLU A 76 8.70 -10.39 13.16
C GLU A 76 9.47 -11.69 12.96
N LYS A 77 9.46 -12.56 13.96
CA LYS A 77 10.11 -13.87 13.90
C LYS A 77 9.07 -14.96 13.64
N ASP A 78 9.31 -15.82 12.65
CA ASP A 78 8.47 -17.00 12.42
C ASP A 78 8.80 -18.17 13.37
N ASP A 79 7.98 -19.22 13.34
CA ASP A 79 8.14 -20.41 14.18
C ASP A 79 9.45 -21.18 13.90
N SER A 80 10.02 -21.02 12.70
CA SER A 80 11.31 -21.61 12.32
C SER A 80 12.50 -20.74 12.76
N GLY A 81 12.22 -19.53 13.24
CA GLY A 81 13.16 -18.56 13.75
C GLY A 81 13.72 -17.58 12.73
N ASN A 82 13.20 -17.54 11.51
CA ASN A 82 13.58 -16.54 10.51
C ASN A 82 12.95 -15.19 10.85
N ILE A 83 13.70 -14.11 10.62
CA ILE A 83 13.20 -12.74 10.80
C ILE A 83 12.64 -12.25 9.47
N HIS A 84 11.37 -11.85 9.48
CA HIS A 84 10.66 -11.26 8.34
C HIS A 84 10.53 -9.76 8.54
N LYS A 85 10.90 -9.01 7.51
CA LYS A 85 10.77 -7.55 7.49
C LYS A 85 9.39 -7.21 6.93
N LEU A 86 8.43 -6.92 7.80
CA LEU A 86 7.02 -6.74 7.43
C LEU A 86 6.59 -5.28 7.39
N LEU A 87 5.57 -5.03 6.58
CA LEU A 87 4.72 -3.84 6.58
C LEU A 87 3.28 -4.28 6.89
N PHE A 88 2.67 -3.68 7.91
CA PHE A 88 1.28 -3.86 8.30
C PHE A 88 0.45 -2.63 7.93
N HIS A 89 -0.74 -2.88 7.38
CA HIS A 89 -1.62 -1.84 6.88
C HIS A 89 -3.10 -2.20 7.10
N PRO A 90 -3.75 -1.65 8.14
CA PRO A 90 -5.19 -1.76 8.33
C PRO A 90 -5.92 -0.79 7.39
N ASP A 91 -6.59 -1.31 6.37
CA ASP A 91 -7.21 -0.52 5.31
C ASP A 91 -8.70 -0.23 5.56
N ARG A 92 -9.19 0.88 5.01
CA ARG A 92 -10.60 1.27 4.90
C ARG A 92 -11.54 0.16 4.46
N ASN A 93 -11.09 -0.78 3.61
CA ASN A 93 -11.90 -1.88 3.13
C ASN A 93 -12.17 -2.99 4.18
N GLY A 94 -11.64 -2.86 5.40
CA GLY A 94 -11.86 -3.78 6.52
C GLY A 94 -10.83 -4.90 6.63
N PHE A 95 -9.84 -4.98 5.73
CA PHE A 95 -8.74 -5.93 5.81
C PHE A 95 -7.49 -5.32 6.44
N ILE A 96 -6.75 -6.13 7.20
CA ILE A 96 -5.39 -5.82 7.63
C ILE A 96 -4.43 -6.58 6.71
N TYR A 97 -3.63 -5.85 5.95
CA TYR A 97 -2.62 -6.41 5.07
C TYR A 97 -1.29 -6.51 5.80
N SER A 98 -0.59 -7.63 5.64
CA SER A 98 0.80 -7.82 6.05
C SER A 98 1.61 -8.30 4.84
N LEU A 99 2.62 -7.53 4.44
CA LEU A 99 3.47 -7.79 3.28
C LEU A 99 4.94 -7.83 3.72
N ASP A 100 5.77 -8.64 3.06
CA ASP A 100 7.21 -8.45 3.10
C ASP A 100 7.52 -7.08 2.49
N ARG A 101 8.20 -6.21 3.23
CA ARG A 101 8.45 -4.83 2.76
C ARG A 101 9.67 -4.72 1.86
N THR A 102 10.39 -5.81 1.63
CA THR A 102 11.61 -5.81 0.83
C THR A 102 11.35 -6.10 -0.65
N ASN A 103 10.22 -6.72 -1.01
CA ASN A 103 9.90 -7.15 -2.38
C ASN A 103 8.41 -7.15 -2.75
#